data_AF-H2V3W2-F1
#
_entry.id   AF-H2V3W2-F1
#
_cell.length_a   1.000
_cell.length_b   1.000
_cell.length_c   1.000
_cell.angle_alpha   90.00
_cell.angle_beta   90.00
_cell.angle_gamma   90.00
#
_symmetry.space_group_name_H-M   'P 1'
#
loop_
_entity.id
_entity.type
_entity.pdbx_description
1 polymer ?
#
loop_
_entity_poly.entity_id
_entity_poly.type
_entity_poly.pdbx_seq_one_letter_code
_entity_poly.pdbx_strand_id
1 'polypeptide(L)'
;MMEKFKGSILLVGEGNFSFSASLSQQHNETATRVTATCLQSEEEALRHEGAAENIQIINSSGGAVVFGVDCTRLGECACLQDPLFDLVVFNFPHCGRKSGVKKNRDLLKNFFLSCVQVLAEDGEVHVSLCNGQGGTPADQPKREWHNSWQVVAMAAEAHLILTDVRPFESEKYQSYKCTGYRSQDKGFHVEKALVHVFTRSLPYTPAQTLTVEETVDGQKVEFNLPAELSDFMFRGFLSANSVHPVRLVQDFLHKGLTEKWAVHMVTESVPFLLTAERLQACPHGVDAARWYWIRPAEKELGADKQDSSSDKADPTRSKDQADAASEGDSGIYVLRPSLLPQIDELFTKNAECVNSAASHGENDKTIEGHSNEGHSDTCKHAPSLFGMSGLVFRNVSVNLWALPSFHQLVLKGLVPSECNPTALLGQRLESLLGPYGVSLVKEEGGLNVTAKPVGVVGNLFASNHGDHTSITACLNLDLLAVVLFSLPDWRLLWSHDPRFLKQFALRPSPGEAFHPFSLFPEHISFDISFWTASTYEEKEFHAVVREASHGTVERVKLIDRFSHPELSQTSYCYRLTYHSHTHALSHSQALQFHKQLESLLASRLQVTIR
;
A
#
# COMPACT_ATOMS: atom_id res chain seq x y z
N MET A 1 25.39 -5.03 16.36
CA MET A 1 24.74 -3.69 16.38
C MET A 1 24.38 -3.25 17.80
N MET A 2 24.18 -4.14 18.78
CA MET A 2 24.10 -3.74 20.20
C MET A 2 25.33 -2.93 20.64
N GLU A 3 26.53 -3.26 20.17
CA GLU A 3 27.82 -2.58 20.47
C GLU A 3 27.88 -1.05 20.21
N LYS A 4 26.92 -0.45 19.49
CA LYS A 4 26.86 1.01 19.25
C LYS A 4 25.55 1.66 19.69
N PHE A 5 24.70 0.91 20.39
CA PHE A 5 23.44 1.44 20.89
C PHE A 5 23.70 2.53 21.93
N LYS A 6 22.99 3.65 21.80
CA LYS A 6 22.91 4.72 22.80
C LYS A 6 21.45 4.85 23.18
N GLY A 7 21.13 4.65 24.44
CA GLY A 7 19.75 4.67 24.91
C GLY A 7 19.52 3.76 26.09
N SER A 8 18.26 3.54 26.40
CA SER A 8 17.80 2.73 27.52
C SER A 8 17.42 1.32 27.06
N ILE A 9 17.93 0.30 27.76
CA ILE A 9 17.72 -1.11 27.46
C ILE A 9 17.01 -1.78 28.63
N LEU A 10 15.90 -2.45 28.36
CA LEU A 10 15.21 -3.32 29.30
C LEU A 10 15.42 -4.79 28.90
N LEU A 11 16.03 -5.59 29.78
CA LEU A 11 16.11 -7.04 29.63
C LEU A 11 15.07 -7.69 30.53
N VAL A 12 14.28 -8.61 29.98
CA VAL A 12 13.21 -9.28 30.71
C VAL A 12 13.41 -10.78 30.78
N GLY A 13 13.02 -11.37 31.90
CA GLY A 13 13.08 -12.81 32.11
C GLY A 13 14.50 -13.35 32.27
N GLU A 14 15.42 -12.54 32.82
CA GLU A 14 16.79 -12.95 33.07
C GLU A 14 16.84 -14.12 34.07
N GLY A 15 17.76 -15.06 33.83
CA GLY A 15 18.05 -16.16 34.75
C GLY A 15 19.13 -15.79 35.77
N ASN A 16 20.38 -15.99 35.40
CA ASN A 16 21.54 -15.66 36.25
C ASN A 16 22.17 -14.29 35.93
N PHE A 17 21.51 -13.46 35.12
CA PHE A 17 21.94 -12.11 34.72
C PHE A 17 23.27 -12.02 33.94
N SER A 18 23.84 -13.15 33.50
CA SER A 18 25.14 -13.16 32.81
C SER A 18 25.14 -12.40 31.47
N PHE A 19 24.01 -12.41 30.75
CA PHE A 19 23.87 -11.63 29.51
C PHE A 19 23.87 -10.14 29.81
N SER A 20 23.03 -9.70 30.76
CA SER A 20 22.96 -8.30 31.18
C SER A 20 24.29 -7.77 31.73
N ALA A 21 25.04 -8.58 32.49
CA ALA A 21 26.36 -8.22 33.00
C ALA A 21 27.38 -8.04 31.86
N SER A 22 27.44 -8.99 30.92
CA SER A 22 28.30 -8.91 29.74
C SER A 22 27.99 -7.68 28.89
N LEU A 23 26.70 -7.41 28.64
CA LEU A 23 26.24 -6.24 27.91
C LEU A 23 26.63 -4.94 28.63
N SER A 24 26.44 -4.87 29.95
CA SER A 24 26.78 -3.67 30.74
C SER A 24 28.28 -3.35 30.67
N GLN A 25 29.14 -4.37 30.72
CA GLN A 25 30.60 -4.20 30.61
C GLN A 25 31.04 -3.69 29.24
N GLN A 26 30.42 -4.16 28.15
CA GLN A 26 30.70 -3.66 26.80
C GLN A 26 30.31 -2.20 26.61
N HIS A 27 29.37 -1.70 27.42
CA HIS A 27 28.77 -0.37 27.32
C HIS A 27 29.19 0.61 28.42
N ASN A 28 30.16 0.26 29.26
CA ASN A 28 30.64 1.09 30.38
C ASN A 28 31.05 2.53 30.00
N GLU A 29 31.42 2.77 28.74
CA GLU A 29 31.84 4.10 28.23
C GLU A 29 30.79 4.78 27.36
N THR A 30 29.60 4.19 27.22
CA THR A 30 28.50 4.71 26.40
C THR A 30 27.37 5.25 27.28
N ALA A 31 26.57 6.19 26.76
CA ALA A 31 25.40 6.74 27.46
C ALA A 31 24.21 5.75 27.46
N THR A 32 24.47 4.49 27.79
CA THR A 32 23.54 3.37 27.69
C THR A 32 23.13 2.92 29.09
N ARG A 33 21.82 2.90 29.36
CA ARG A 33 21.27 2.53 30.68
C ARG A 33 20.62 1.16 30.61
N VAL A 34 21.21 0.17 31.29
CA VAL A 34 20.70 -1.20 31.33
C VAL A 34 19.80 -1.40 32.55
N THR A 35 18.59 -1.91 32.34
CA THR A 35 17.70 -2.39 33.40
C THR A 35 17.41 -3.87 33.15
N ALA A 36 17.85 -4.74 34.04
CA ALA A 36 17.69 -6.19 33.93
C ALA A 36 16.62 -6.67 34.90
N THR A 37 15.69 -7.51 34.44
CA THR A 37 14.55 -7.94 35.25
C THR A 37 14.33 -9.45 35.20
N CYS A 38 13.85 -10.01 36.31
CA CYS A 38 13.44 -11.42 36.38
C CYS A 38 12.12 -11.56 37.15
N LEU A 39 11.43 -12.69 36.94
CA LEU A 39 10.16 -12.98 37.60
C LEU A 39 10.36 -13.40 39.07
N GLN A 40 11.51 -13.98 39.38
CA GLN A 40 11.87 -14.51 40.69
C GLN A 40 12.01 -13.38 41.72
N SER A 41 11.78 -13.71 42.99
CA SER A 41 12.21 -12.84 44.10
C SER A 41 13.74 -12.74 44.16
N GLU A 42 14.26 -11.73 44.85
CA GLU A 42 15.71 -11.55 45.04
C GLU A 42 16.36 -12.80 45.66
N GLU A 43 15.75 -13.36 46.71
CA GLU A 43 16.25 -14.56 47.38
C GLU A 43 16.33 -15.79 46.45
N GLU A 44 15.38 -15.94 45.52
CA GLU A 44 15.36 -17.04 44.56
C GLU A 44 16.36 -16.82 43.43
N ALA A 45 16.44 -15.58 42.92
CA ALA A 45 17.37 -15.21 41.87
C ALA A 45 18.83 -15.43 42.29
N LEU A 46 19.18 -15.06 43.52
CA LEU A 46 20.52 -15.23 44.09
C LEU A 46 20.94 -16.70 44.30
N ARG A 47 20.03 -17.67 44.20
CA ARG A 47 20.36 -19.10 44.25
C ARG A 47 20.98 -19.61 42.95
N HIS A 48 20.84 -18.88 41.84
CA HIS A 48 21.44 -19.25 40.56
C HIS A 48 22.96 -19.01 40.58
N GLU A 49 23.71 -19.94 39.99
CA GLU A 49 25.16 -19.87 39.94
C GLU A 49 25.63 -18.60 39.21
N GLY A 50 26.46 -17.80 39.88
CA GLY A 50 27.03 -16.55 39.38
C GLY A 50 26.10 -15.33 39.41
N ALA A 51 24.84 -15.48 39.85
CA ALA A 51 23.87 -14.38 39.83
C ALA A 51 24.31 -13.17 40.67
N ALA A 52 24.81 -13.38 41.89
CA ALA A 52 25.26 -12.30 42.78
C ALA A 52 26.39 -11.46 42.16
N GLU A 53 27.39 -12.13 41.56
CA GLU A 53 28.52 -11.48 40.89
C GLU A 53 28.05 -10.70 39.65
N ASN A 54 27.17 -11.29 38.84
CA ASN A 54 26.61 -10.64 37.66
C ASN A 54 25.78 -9.39 38.02
N ILE A 55 24.96 -9.47 39.07
CA ILE A 55 24.19 -8.34 39.58
C ILE A 55 25.12 -7.22 40.05
N GLN A 56 26.20 -7.56 40.77
CA GLN A 56 27.20 -6.58 41.18
C GLN A 56 27.86 -5.89 39.99
N ILE A 57 28.19 -6.64 38.93
CA ILE A 57 28.72 -6.08 37.68
C ILE A 57 27.75 -5.07 37.09
N ILE A 58 26.48 -5.44 36.90
CA ILE A 58 25.44 -4.56 36.33
C ILE A 58 25.34 -3.26 37.11
N ASN A 59 25.24 -3.34 38.44
CA ASN A 59 25.12 -2.15 39.30
C ASN A 59 26.39 -1.29 39.26
N SER A 60 27.58 -1.90 39.25
CA SER A 60 28.86 -1.17 39.16
C SER A 60 29.05 -0.47 37.82
N SER A 61 28.40 -0.97 36.77
CA SER A 61 28.32 -0.39 35.43
C SER A 61 27.24 0.69 35.29
N GLY A 62 26.54 1.06 36.37
CA GLY A 62 25.46 2.05 36.35
C GLY A 62 24.11 1.52 35.84
N GLY A 63 23.98 0.20 35.65
CA GLY A 63 22.71 -0.46 35.39
C GLY A 63 21.90 -0.71 36.67
N ALA A 64 20.69 -1.24 36.50
CA ALA A 64 19.79 -1.59 37.59
C ALA A 64 19.24 -3.01 37.43
N VAL A 65 18.97 -3.68 38.55
CA VAL A 65 18.30 -4.98 38.59
C VAL A 65 16.97 -4.86 39.34
N VAL A 66 15.90 -5.40 38.76
CA VAL A 66 14.55 -5.40 39.37
C VAL A 66 14.00 -6.82 39.42
N PHE A 67 13.62 -7.26 40.62
CA PHE A 67 13.08 -8.60 40.88
C PHE A 67 11.54 -8.60 40.87
N GLY A 68 10.94 -9.79 40.73
CA GLY A 68 9.48 -9.94 40.79
C GLY A 68 8.72 -9.35 39.59
N VAL A 69 9.40 -9.14 38.46
CA VAL A 69 8.82 -8.52 37.27
C VAL A 69 8.23 -9.59 36.35
N ASP A 70 6.91 -9.55 36.19
CA ASP A 70 6.21 -10.34 35.18
C ASP A 70 6.26 -9.62 33.82
N CYS A 71 6.98 -10.21 32.86
CA CYS A 71 7.12 -9.67 31.51
C CYS A 71 5.80 -9.55 30.73
N THR A 72 4.73 -10.20 31.20
CA THR A 72 3.37 -10.07 30.63
C THR A 72 2.58 -8.90 31.25
N ARG A 73 3.16 -8.20 32.23
CA ARG A 73 2.56 -7.09 33.00
C ARG A 73 3.56 -5.96 33.29
N LEU A 74 4.51 -5.72 32.39
CA LEU A 74 5.53 -4.65 32.46
C LEU A 74 4.93 -3.27 32.72
N GLY A 75 3.78 -2.96 32.09
CA GLY A 75 3.06 -1.70 32.30
C GLY A 75 2.56 -1.51 33.73
N GLU A 76 2.55 -2.54 34.57
CA GLU A 76 2.17 -2.44 35.98
C GLU A 76 3.35 -2.18 36.91
N CYS A 77 4.61 -2.33 36.46
CA CYS A 77 5.74 -1.87 37.27
C CYS A 77 5.91 -0.37 37.13
N ALA A 78 5.56 0.38 38.18
CA ALA A 78 5.81 1.82 38.26
C ALA A 78 7.29 2.17 37.99
N CYS A 79 8.20 1.26 38.32
CA CYS A 79 9.64 1.37 38.10
C CYS A 79 10.07 1.36 36.62
N LEU A 80 9.21 0.88 35.72
CA LEU A 80 9.51 0.71 34.28
C LEU A 80 8.72 1.68 33.39
N GLN A 81 7.84 2.53 33.97
CA GLN A 81 6.98 3.40 33.18
C GLN A 81 7.68 4.69 32.68
N ASP A 82 8.73 5.16 33.37
CA ASP A 82 9.43 6.39 33.00
C ASP A 82 10.93 6.36 33.37
N PRO A 83 11.84 6.71 32.42
CA PRO A 83 11.60 6.89 30.99
C PRO A 83 11.36 5.56 30.28
N LEU A 84 10.63 5.63 29.15
CA LEU A 84 10.40 4.51 28.24
C LEU A 84 11.72 3.99 27.66
N PHE A 85 11.69 2.72 27.22
CA PHE A 85 12.86 2.02 26.74
C PHE A 85 13.01 2.09 25.22
N ASP A 86 14.22 2.42 24.77
CA ASP A 86 14.60 2.41 23.35
C ASP A 86 14.77 0.98 22.82
N LEU A 87 15.07 0.02 23.72
CA LEU A 87 15.21 -1.39 23.38
C LEU A 87 14.68 -2.29 24.50
N VAL A 88 13.79 -3.21 24.17
CA VAL A 88 13.32 -4.28 25.07
C VAL A 88 13.80 -5.63 24.55
N VAL A 89 14.49 -6.41 25.38
CA VAL A 89 15.11 -7.69 25.01
C VAL A 89 14.49 -8.83 25.81
N PHE A 90 14.00 -9.86 25.12
CA PHE A 90 13.58 -11.12 25.73
C PHE A 90 14.33 -12.30 25.11
N ASN A 91 15.37 -12.76 25.82
CA ASN A 91 16.19 -13.86 25.35
C ASN A 91 15.60 -15.21 25.79
N PHE A 92 15.34 -16.09 24.82
CA PHE A 92 14.89 -17.47 25.02
C PHE A 92 13.71 -17.61 25.98
N PRO A 93 12.57 -16.93 25.70
CA PRO A 93 11.37 -16.97 26.54
C PRO A 93 10.91 -18.39 26.86
N HIS A 94 10.44 -18.62 28.09
CA HIS A 94 9.90 -19.92 28.48
C HIS A 94 8.84 -19.80 29.58
N CYS A 95 7.79 -20.64 29.54
CA CYS A 95 6.69 -20.63 30.52
C CYS A 95 6.93 -21.55 31.74
N GLY A 96 8.19 -21.95 31.97
CA GLY A 96 8.56 -22.93 32.99
C GLY A 96 8.28 -24.40 32.63
N ARG A 97 9.21 -25.29 32.98
CA ARG A 97 9.16 -26.75 32.66
C ARG A 97 8.98 -27.03 31.15
N LYS A 98 8.44 -28.20 30.79
CA LYS A 98 8.08 -28.54 29.40
C LYS A 98 6.71 -27.95 29.08
N SER A 99 6.69 -26.82 28.37
CA SER A 99 5.47 -26.12 27.96
C SER A 99 5.10 -26.47 26.52
N GLY A 100 3.80 -26.59 26.23
CA GLY A 100 3.32 -26.81 24.87
C GLY A 100 3.39 -25.54 24.03
N VAL A 101 3.42 -25.69 22.69
CA VAL A 101 3.51 -24.59 21.72
C VAL A 101 2.48 -23.49 21.99
N LYS A 102 1.24 -23.86 22.34
CA LYS A 102 0.18 -22.90 22.68
C LYS A 102 0.57 -21.97 23.83
N LYS A 103 1.15 -22.49 24.92
CA LYS A 103 1.56 -21.67 26.08
C LYS A 103 2.68 -20.70 25.71
N ASN A 104 3.61 -21.12 24.84
CA ASN A 104 4.69 -20.26 24.40
C ASN A 104 4.17 -19.12 23.50
N ARG A 105 3.17 -19.40 22.65
CA ARG A 105 2.45 -18.38 21.88
C ARG A 105 1.74 -17.39 22.81
N ASP A 106 1.01 -17.89 23.80
CA ASP A 106 0.31 -17.05 24.78
C ASP A 106 1.30 -16.16 25.56
N LEU A 107 2.46 -16.70 25.96
CA LEU A 107 3.54 -15.93 26.59
C LEU A 107 4.05 -14.82 25.68
N LEU A 108 4.40 -15.15 24.43
CA LEU A 108 4.88 -14.14 23.47
C LEU A 108 3.84 -13.07 23.20
N LYS A 109 2.58 -13.45 22.94
CA LYS A 109 1.47 -12.51 22.73
C LYS A 109 1.33 -11.55 23.90
N ASN A 110 1.25 -12.07 25.13
CA ASN A 110 1.07 -11.23 26.30
C ASN A 110 2.32 -10.40 26.63
N PHE A 111 3.52 -10.92 26.37
CA PHE A 111 4.75 -10.14 26.44
C PHE A 111 4.71 -8.97 25.47
N PHE A 112 4.40 -9.18 24.19
CA PHE A 112 4.36 -8.10 23.20
C PHE A 112 3.30 -7.04 23.55
N LEU A 113 2.09 -7.47 23.96
CA LEU A 113 1.04 -6.56 24.44
C LEU A 113 1.47 -5.73 25.65
N SER A 114 2.32 -6.31 26.50
CA SER A 114 2.84 -5.61 27.67
C SER A 114 4.06 -4.73 27.36
N CYS A 115 4.95 -5.14 26.45
CA CYS A 115 6.20 -4.46 26.18
C CYS A 115 5.97 -3.13 25.47
N VAL A 116 4.96 -3.05 24.60
CA VAL A 116 4.59 -1.80 23.91
C VAL A 116 4.10 -0.71 24.85
N GLN A 117 3.83 -1.00 26.13
CA GLN A 117 3.46 0.02 27.13
C GLN A 117 4.69 0.72 27.74
N VAL A 118 5.86 0.08 27.67
CA VAL A 118 7.13 0.60 28.20
C VAL A 118 8.16 0.89 27.09
N LEU A 119 7.77 0.72 25.82
CA LEU A 119 8.63 0.93 24.65
C LEU A 119 8.48 2.35 24.11
N ALA A 120 9.60 3.01 23.83
CA ALA A 120 9.64 4.31 23.17
C ALA A 120 8.97 4.27 21.77
N GLU A 121 8.71 5.45 21.19
CA GLU A 121 8.05 5.56 19.88
C GLU A 121 8.85 4.87 18.77
N ASP A 122 10.15 5.16 18.69
CA ASP A 122 11.10 4.55 17.74
C ASP A 122 11.81 3.31 18.33
N GLY A 123 11.30 2.76 19.43
CA GLY A 123 11.94 1.66 20.15
C GLY A 123 11.88 0.31 19.40
N GLU A 124 12.87 -0.53 19.69
CA GLU A 124 12.94 -1.91 19.15
C GLU A 124 12.61 -2.96 20.23
N VAL A 125 12.01 -4.07 19.82
CA VAL A 125 11.83 -5.26 20.65
C VAL A 125 12.61 -6.42 20.05
N HIS A 126 13.54 -6.98 20.80
CA HIS A 126 14.38 -8.11 20.36
C HIS A 126 13.94 -9.38 21.07
N VAL A 127 13.58 -10.40 20.30
CA VAL A 127 13.23 -11.73 20.84
C VAL A 127 14.15 -12.78 20.26
N SER A 128 14.95 -13.39 21.12
CA SER A 128 15.88 -14.47 20.73
C SER A 128 15.21 -15.82 20.90
N LEU A 129 15.17 -16.62 19.83
CA LEU A 129 14.54 -17.95 19.82
C LEU A 129 15.52 -19.01 19.33
N CYS A 130 15.42 -20.23 19.88
CA CYS A 130 16.21 -21.35 19.37
C CYS A 130 15.77 -21.69 17.94
N ASN A 131 16.69 -22.29 17.18
CA ASN A 131 16.49 -22.64 15.78
C ASN A 131 15.15 -23.38 15.52
N GLY A 132 14.35 -22.84 14.60
CA GLY A 132 13.05 -23.37 14.19
C GLY A 132 11.88 -22.95 15.08
N GLN A 133 12.10 -22.31 16.23
CA GLN A 133 11.01 -21.90 17.12
C GLN A 133 10.23 -20.72 16.56
N GLY A 134 10.87 -19.76 15.87
CA GLY A 134 10.21 -18.56 15.35
C GLY A 134 9.09 -18.88 14.37
N GLY A 135 9.31 -19.87 13.50
CA GLY A 135 8.40 -20.24 12.42
C GLY A 135 8.55 -19.37 11.18
N THR A 136 9.62 -18.59 11.09
CA THR A 136 9.86 -17.69 9.97
C THR A 136 10.62 -18.41 8.85
N PRO A 137 10.59 -17.91 7.60
CA PRO A 137 11.47 -18.39 6.54
C PRO A 137 12.96 -18.28 6.84
N ALA A 138 13.38 -17.51 7.86
CA ALA A 138 14.78 -17.43 8.28
C ALA A 138 15.24 -18.66 9.10
N ASP A 139 14.32 -19.42 9.69
CA ASP A 139 14.63 -20.63 10.44
C ASP A 139 15.17 -21.77 9.55
N GLN A 140 16.16 -22.53 10.04
CA GLN A 140 16.75 -23.66 9.30
C GLN A 140 16.97 -24.91 10.19
N PRO A 141 16.07 -25.91 10.17
CA PRO A 141 14.93 -26.04 9.26
C PRO A 141 13.73 -25.18 9.68
N LYS A 142 13.00 -24.66 8.69
CA LYS A 142 11.68 -24.05 8.91
C LYS A 142 10.72 -25.12 9.42
N ARG A 143 10.18 -24.92 10.62
CA ARG A 143 9.12 -25.79 11.16
C ARG A 143 7.77 -25.49 10.53
N GLU A 144 6.91 -26.49 10.51
CA GLU A 144 5.50 -26.33 10.15
C GLU A 144 4.85 -25.22 10.98
N TRP A 145 4.02 -24.40 10.33
CA TRP A 145 3.44 -23.20 10.93
C TRP A 145 2.71 -23.48 12.24
N HIS A 146 1.91 -24.55 12.28
CA HIS A 146 1.16 -24.93 13.47
C HIS A 146 2.02 -25.53 14.59
N ASN A 147 3.28 -25.88 14.31
CA ASN A 147 4.26 -26.43 15.27
C ASN A 147 5.34 -25.42 15.69
N SER A 148 5.30 -24.18 15.20
CA SER A 148 6.20 -23.09 15.58
C SER A 148 5.56 -22.15 16.62
N TRP A 149 6.32 -21.20 17.12
CA TRP A 149 5.85 -20.19 18.07
C TRP A 149 5.21 -18.99 17.39
N GLN A 150 5.19 -18.95 16.05
CA GLN A 150 4.47 -17.95 15.26
C GLN A 150 4.80 -16.53 15.71
N VAL A 151 6.10 -16.24 15.91
CA VAL A 151 6.55 -15.02 16.60
C VAL A 151 6.04 -13.74 15.92
N VAL A 152 5.91 -13.76 14.59
CA VAL A 152 5.37 -12.64 13.80
C VAL A 152 3.88 -12.42 14.08
N ALA A 153 3.02 -13.44 14.00
CA ALA A 153 1.62 -13.34 14.42
C ALA A 153 1.45 -12.85 15.86
N MET A 154 2.27 -13.35 16.78
CA MET A 154 2.16 -12.96 18.19
C MET A 154 2.56 -11.49 18.41
N ALA A 155 3.57 -10.99 17.70
CA ALA A 155 3.97 -9.59 17.73
C ALA A 155 2.93 -8.68 17.06
N ALA A 156 2.28 -9.16 15.98
CA ALA A 156 1.27 -8.40 15.27
C ALA A 156 0.05 -8.06 16.14
N GLU A 157 -0.27 -8.89 17.14
CA GLU A 157 -1.31 -8.60 18.14
C GLU A 157 -1.04 -7.34 18.96
N ALA A 158 0.22 -6.90 19.03
CA ALA A 158 0.65 -5.67 19.70
C ALA A 158 1.04 -4.56 18.71
N HIS A 159 0.57 -4.64 17.47
CA HIS A 159 0.87 -3.68 16.40
C HIS A 159 2.37 -3.56 16.03
N LEU A 160 3.13 -4.63 16.25
CA LEU A 160 4.55 -4.70 15.90
C LEU A 160 4.75 -5.48 14.58
N ILE A 161 5.68 -5.00 13.74
CA ILE A 161 6.14 -5.72 12.55
C ILE A 161 7.57 -6.21 12.73
N LEU A 162 7.90 -7.35 12.14
CA LEU A 162 9.26 -7.85 12.09
C LEU A 162 10.04 -7.03 11.06
N THR A 163 11.12 -6.37 11.49
CA THR A 163 11.94 -5.51 10.63
C THR A 163 13.29 -6.10 10.29
N ASP A 164 13.78 -7.02 11.13
CA ASP A 164 15.07 -7.67 10.92
C ASP A 164 15.12 -9.04 11.59
N VAL A 165 15.95 -9.94 11.06
CA VAL A 165 16.26 -11.24 11.67
C VAL A 165 17.75 -11.49 11.55
N ARG A 166 18.38 -11.76 12.70
CA ARG A 166 19.84 -11.86 12.81
C ARG A 166 20.23 -13.14 13.54
N PRO A 167 21.40 -13.74 13.26
CA PRO A 167 21.96 -14.78 14.11
C PRO A 167 22.15 -14.28 15.55
N PHE A 168 21.88 -15.14 16.54
CA PHE A 168 22.24 -14.89 17.93
C PHE A 168 23.72 -15.23 18.15
N GLU A 169 24.56 -14.22 18.24
CA GLU A 169 26.03 -14.35 18.34
C GLU A 169 26.47 -14.49 19.80
N SER A 170 26.26 -15.67 20.38
CA SER A 170 26.59 -15.93 21.80
C SER A 170 28.07 -15.71 22.12
N GLU A 171 28.95 -15.93 21.14
CA GLU A 171 30.40 -15.85 21.29
C GLU A 171 30.90 -14.42 21.52
N LYS A 172 30.10 -13.40 21.15
CA LYS A 172 30.44 -11.99 21.39
C LYS A 172 30.35 -11.61 22.87
N TYR A 173 29.62 -12.39 23.66
CA TYR A 173 29.40 -12.13 25.08
C TYR A 173 30.23 -13.12 25.89
N GLN A 174 31.52 -12.81 26.09
CA GLN A 174 32.50 -13.74 26.67
C GLN A 174 32.10 -14.34 28.04
N SER A 175 31.34 -13.61 28.85
CA SER A 175 30.84 -14.04 30.16
C SER A 175 29.40 -14.57 30.14
N TYR A 176 28.72 -14.59 28.99
CA TYR A 176 27.34 -15.07 28.89
C TYR A 176 27.27 -16.59 29.05
N LYS A 177 26.48 -17.03 30.04
CA LYS A 177 26.18 -18.45 30.26
C LYS A 177 24.69 -18.66 30.03
N CYS A 178 24.37 -19.33 28.92
CA CYS A 178 23.00 -19.77 28.64
C CYS A 178 22.58 -20.82 29.67
N THR A 179 21.57 -20.52 30.49
CA THR A 179 20.99 -21.41 31.52
C THR A 179 19.46 -21.32 31.50
N GLY A 180 18.77 -22.24 32.16
CA GLY A 180 17.30 -22.25 32.24
C GLY A 180 16.63 -23.43 31.53
N TYR A 181 17.38 -24.46 31.10
CA TYR A 181 16.78 -25.65 30.48
C TYR A 181 15.77 -26.30 31.43
N ARG A 182 14.48 -26.22 31.06
CA ARG A 182 13.34 -26.68 31.89
C ARG A 182 13.33 -26.06 33.30
N SER A 183 13.73 -24.79 33.42
CA SER A 183 13.81 -24.06 34.68
C SER A 183 14.82 -24.65 35.66
N GLN A 184 15.94 -25.18 35.14
CA GLN A 184 17.08 -25.66 35.92
C GLN A 184 18.31 -24.81 35.60
N ASP A 185 19.30 -24.83 36.49
CA ASP A 185 20.62 -24.23 36.24
C ASP A 185 21.47 -25.12 35.30
N LYS A 186 20.91 -25.34 34.10
CA LYS A 186 21.47 -26.15 33.02
C LYS A 186 21.34 -25.40 31.71
N GLY A 187 22.38 -25.47 30.89
CA GLY A 187 22.37 -24.89 29.56
C GLY A 187 21.52 -25.65 28.56
N PHE A 188 21.22 -24.98 27.45
CA PHE A 188 20.55 -25.54 26.28
C PHE A 188 21.21 -25.05 24.99
N HIS A 189 20.91 -25.70 23.88
CA HIS A 189 21.52 -25.37 22.59
C HIS A 189 21.00 -24.04 22.03
N VAL A 190 21.94 -23.11 21.82
CA VAL A 190 21.71 -21.81 21.16
C VAL A 190 22.31 -21.75 19.76
N GLU A 191 22.86 -22.86 19.27
CA GLU A 191 23.40 -22.95 17.92
C GLU A 191 22.31 -22.63 16.89
N LYS A 192 22.60 -21.73 15.95
CA LYS A 192 21.66 -21.23 14.93
C LYS A 192 20.40 -20.58 15.51
N ALA A 193 20.44 -20.14 16.76
CA ALA A 193 19.39 -19.28 17.31
C ALA A 193 19.33 -17.95 16.54
N LEU A 194 18.14 -17.37 16.51
CA LEU A 194 17.85 -16.13 15.78
C LEU A 194 17.30 -15.07 16.72
N VAL A 195 17.76 -13.83 16.55
CA VAL A 195 17.19 -12.62 17.12
C VAL A 195 16.19 -12.05 16.13
N HIS A 196 14.95 -11.91 16.56
CA HIS A 196 13.87 -11.29 15.80
C HIS A 196 13.68 -9.86 16.29
N VAL A 197 13.82 -8.88 15.40
CA VAL A 197 13.75 -7.44 15.74
C VAL A 197 12.43 -6.88 15.26
N PHE A 198 11.65 -6.37 16.20
CA PHE A 198 10.34 -5.79 15.96
C PHE A 198 10.32 -4.30 16.25
N THR A 199 9.52 -3.56 15.48
CA THR A 199 9.24 -2.14 15.71
C THR A 199 7.76 -1.89 15.54
N ARG A 200 7.30 -0.72 16.01
CA ARG A 200 5.92 -0.29 15.82
C ARG A 200 5.59 -0.17 14.33
N SER A 201 4.41 -0.63 13.98
CA SER A 201 3.76 -0.24 12.73
C SER A 201 2.91 1.00 12.96
N LEU A 202 2.67 1.75 11.88
CA LEU A 202 1.67 2.81 11.90
C LEU A 202 0.26 2.22 12.13
N PRO A 203 -0.67 2.99 12.70
CA PRO A 203 -2.07 2.58 12.77
C PRO A 203 -2.71 2.59 11.36
N TYR A 204 -3.73 1.75 11.17
CA TYR A 204 -4.51 1.75 9.93
C TYR A 204 -5.29 3.07 9.78
N THR A 205 -5.24 3.67 8.60
CA THR A 205 -6.06 4.84 8.27
C THR A 205 -7.51 4.41 8.04
N PRO A 206 -8.48 4.91 8.82
CA PRO A 206 -9.89 4.64 8.57
C PRO A 206 -10.34 5.31 7.27
N ALA A 207 -11.12 4.57 6.47
CA ALA A 207 -11.81 5.12 5.33
C ALA A 207 -12.82 6.17 5.80
N GLN A 208 -12.87 7.32 5.12
CA GLN A 208 -13.70 8.46 5.50
C GLN A 208 -14.48 8.95 4.29
N THR A 209 -15.71 9.42 4.51
CA THR A 209 -16.43 10.19 3.49
C THR A 209 -15.82 11.59 3.45
N LEU A 210 -15.09 11.88 2.36
CA LEU A 210 -14.51 13.20 2.13
C LEU A 210 -15.41 14.01 1.21
N THR A 211 -15.77 15.21 1.63
CA THR A 211 -16.44 16.19 0.76
C THR A 211 -15.36 16.99 0.01
N VAL A 212 -15.47 17.04 -1.31
CA VAL A 212 -14.52 17.70 -2.21
C VAL A 212 -15.26 18.76 -3.01
N GLU A 213 -14.71 19.97 -3.08
CA GLU A 213 -15.15 21.04 -3.96
C GLU A 213 -14.20 21.14 -5.16
N GLU A 214 -14.73 21.06 -6.39
CA GLU A 214 -13.98 21.29 -7.62
C GLU A 214 -14.71 22.28 -8.53
N THR A 215 -13.97 22.89 -9.47
CA THR A 215 -14.57 23.68 -10.55
C THR A 215 -14.58 22.86 -11.84
N VAL A 216 -15.77 22.52 -12.33
CA VAL A 216 -15.98 21.79 -13.59
C VAL A 216 -16.72 22.71 -14.55
N ASP A 217 -16.13 22.97 -15.71
CA ASP A 217 -16.71 23.83 -16.76
C ASP A 217 -17.17 25.22 -16.23
N GLY A 218 -16.37 25.79 -15.32
CA GLY A 218 -16.63 27.09 -14.71
C GLY A 218 -17.64 27.08 -13.55
N GLN A 219 -18.22 25.93 -13.21
CA GLN A 219 -19.15 25.76 -12.10
C GLN A 219 -18.50 25.07 -10.91
N LYS A 220 -18.75 25.57 -9.70
CA LYS A 220 -18.34 24.90 -8.47
C LYS A 220 -19.26 23.72 -8.18
N VAL A 221 -18.68 22.54 -8.06
CA VAL A 221 -19.35 21.28 -7.76
C VAL A 221 -18.77 20.74 -6.46
N GLU A 222 -19.63 20.56 -5.46
CA GLU A 222 -19.29 19.88 -4.22
C GLU A 222 -19.82 18.45 -4.29
N PHE A 223 -19.04 17.45 -3.87
CA PHE A 223 -19.45 16.05 -3.90
C PHE A 223 -18.77 15.23 -2.81
N ASN A 224 -19.38 14.09 -2.47
CA ASN A 224 -18.81 13.13 -1.54
C ASN A 224 -18.02 12.05 -2.31
N LEU A 225 -16.76 11.89 -1.97
CA LEU A 225 -15.92 10.84 -2.52
C LEU A 225 -16.34 9.47 -1.93
N PRO A 226 -16.37 8.40 -2.75
CA PRO A 226 -16.46 7.04 -2.24
C PRO A 226 -15.41 6.79 -1.15
N ALA A 227 -15.83 6.29 0.01
CA ALA A 227 -14.99 6.25 1.21
C ALA A 227 -13.73 5.39 1.01
N GLU A 228 -13.80 4.36 0.18
CA GLU A 228 -12.67 3.51 -0.18
C GLU A 228 -11.59 4.23 -0.99
N LEU A 229 -11.89 5.43 -1.51
CA LEU A 229 -10.96 6.24 -2.30
C LEU A 229 -10.28 7.35 -1.49
N SER A 230 -10.72 7.59 -0.25
CA SER A 230 -10.32 8.73 0.57
C SER A 230 -8.81 8.89 0.75
N ASP A 231 -8.09 7.78 0.86
CA ASP A 231 -6.64 7.76 1.10
C ASP A 231 -5.77 7.93 -0.16
N PHE A 232 -6.39 7.90 -1.36
CA PHE A 232 -5.69 8.03 -2.65
C PHE A 232 -5.60 9.47 -3.16
N MET A 233 -6.36 10.40 -2.57
CA MET A 233 -6.36 11.80 -3.00
C MET A 233 -5.27 12.62 -2.31
N PHE A 234 -4.84 13.70 -2.97
CA PHE A 234 -3.95 14.73 -2.40
C PHE A 234 -2.57 14.22 -1.90
N ARG A 235 -2.12 13.07 -2.38
CA ARG A 235 -0.84 12.45 -1.97
C ARG A 235 0.42 13.07 -2.59
N GLY A 236 0.26 13.92 -3.61
CA GLY A 236 1.37 14.69 -4.18
C GLY A 236 2.47 13.86 -4.83
N PHE A 237 2.20 12.62 -5.28
CA PHE A 237 3.23 11.72 -5.80
C PHE A 237 4.01 12.33 -6.95
N LEU A 238 3.36 13.08 -7.83
CA LEU A 238 3.96 13.70 -9.01
C LEU A 238 4.46 15.14 -8.79
N SER A 239 4.43 15.67 -7.56
CA SER A 239 4.92 17.02 -7.26
C SER A 239 6.41 17.18 -7.64
N ALA A 240 6.84 18.41 -7.95
CA ALA A 240 8.17 18.68 -8.53
C ALA A 240 9.35 18.13 -7.70
N ASN A 241 9.26 18.20 -6.37
CA ASN A 241 10.31 17.73 -5.46
C ASN A 241 10.03 16.32 -4.90
N SER A 242 9.04 15.62 -5.44
CA SER A 242 8.69 14.29 -4.97
C SER A 242 9.80 13.29 -5.28
N VAL A 243 10.16 12.49 -4.28
CA VAL A 243 11.05 11.33 -4.40
C VAL A 243 10.26 10.03 -4.58
N HIS A 244 8.94 10.11 -4.72
CA HIS A 244 8.08 8.94 -4.85
C HIS A 244 8.45 8.12 -6.10
N PRO A 245 8.49 6.78 -6.05
CA PRO A 245 8.89 5.96 -7.19
C PRO A 245 8.06 6.20 -8.46
N VAL A 246 6.76 6.50 -8.33
CA VAL A 246 5.90 6.92 -9.46
C VAL A 246 6.45 8.16 -10.19
N ARG A 247 6.94 9.16 -9.44
CA ARG A 247 7.61 10.33 -10.01
C ARG A 247 8.93 9.97 -10.67
N LEU A 248 9.72 9.10 -10.05
CA LEU A 248 10.98 8.63 -10.62
C LEU A 248 10.77 7.91 -11.96
N VAL A 249 9.71 7.09 -12.08
CA VAL A 249 9.33 6.46 -13.36
C VAL A 249 8.93 7.50 -14.39
N GLN A 250 8.13 8.50 -14.03
CA GLN A 250 7.77 9.58 -14.95
C GLN A 250 9.01 10.34 -15.44
N ASP A 251 9.91 10.71 -14.53
CA ASP A 251 11.15 11.43 -14.88
C ASP A 251 12.06 10.56 -15.77
N PHE A 252 12.14 9.24 -15.50
CA PHE A 252 12.86 8.28 -16.33
C PHE A 252 12.29 8.19 -17.75
N LEU A 253 10.97 8.02 -17.88
CA LEU A 253 10.28 7.97 -19.17
C LEU A 253 10.46 9.27 -19.94
N HIS A 254 10.28 10.41 -19.29
CA HIS A 254 10.46 11.73 -19.89
C HIS A 254 11.88 11.87 -20.44
N LYS A 255 12.91 11.64 -19.61
CA LYS A 255 14.32 11.69 -20.03
C LYS A 255 14.58 10.77 -21.22
N GLY A 256 14.13 9.52 -21.14
CA GLY A 256 14.30 8.53 -22.21
C GLY A 256 13.59 8.94 -23.50
N LEU A 257 12.40 9.51 -23.45
CA LEU A 257 11.68 9.94 -24.65
C LEU A 257 12.31 11.18 -25.29
N THR A 258 12.81 12.12 -24.48
CA THR A 258 13.43 13.36 -24.96
C THR A 258 14.71 13.19 -25.78
N GLU A 259 15.32 12.00 -25.79
CA GLU A 259 16.46 11.71 -26.66
C GLU A 259 16.07 11.64 -28.15
N LYS A 260 14.80 11.32 -28.47
CA LYS A 260 14.31 11.18 -29.86
C LYS A 260 13.08 12.03 -30.19
N TRP A 261 12.38 12.53 -29.18
CA TRP A 261 11.12 13.26 -29.33
C TRP A 261 11.19 14.59 -28.60
N ALA A 262 10.56 15.63 -29.15
CA ALA A 262 10.32 16.86 -28.39
C ALA A 262 9.11 16.61 -27.48
N VAL A 263 9.34 16.38 -26.18
CA VAL A 263 8.27 16.08 -25.22
C VAL A 263 7.90 17.34 -24.43
N HIS A 264 6.63 17.72 -24.50
CA HIS A 264 6.07 18.88 -23.81
C HIS A 264 5.04 18.42 -22.78
N MET A 265 5.38 18.54 -21.50
CA MET A 265 4.47 18.17 -20.41
C MET A 265 3.53 19.34 -20.05
N VAL A 266 2.23 19.07 -20.00
CA VAL A 266 1.20 19.99 -19.51
C VAL A 266 1.29 20.06 -17.98
N THR A 267 1.36 21.28 -17.46
CA THR A 267 1.42 21.56 -16.01
C THR A 267 0.10 22.06 -15.43
N GLU A 268 -0.90 22.28 -16.28
CA GLU A 268 -2.23 22.74 -15.87
C GLU A 268 -2.92 21.68 -15.01
N SER A 269 -3.54 22.12 -13.92
CA SER A 269 -4.36 21.24 -13.09
C SER A 269 -5.69 21.01 -13.80
N VAL A 270 -6.06 19.73 -13.93
CA VAL A 270 -7.33 19.30 -14.49
C VAL A 270 -8.24 18.75 -13.40
N PRO A 271 -9.56 19.00 -13.44
CA PRO A 271 -10.50 18.50 -12.44
C PRO A 271 -10.51 16.96 -12.37
N PHE A 272 -10.77 16.40 -11.20
CA PHE A 272 -11.02 14.98 -11.03
C PHE A 272 -12.37 14.56 -11.59
N LEU A 273 -13.36 15.46 -11.65
CA LEU A 273 -14.66 15.20 -12.25
C LEU A 273 -14.70 15.48 -13.76
N LEU A 274 -15.49 14.66 -14.46
CA LEU A 274 -15.92 14.87 -15.84
C LEU A 274 -17.45 14.78 -15.94
N THR A 275 -18.04 15.50 -16.89
CA THR A 275 -19.43 15.29 -17.28
C THR A 275 -19.54 13.99 -18.09
N ALA A 276 -20.69 13.31 -18.00
CA ALA A 276 -20.91 12.08 -18.75
C ALA A 276 -20.80 12.28 -20.27
N GLU A 277 -21.27 13.43 -20.78
CA GLU A 277 -21.16 13.82 -22.20
C GLU A 277 -19.70 13.86 -22.69
N ARG A 278 -18.79 14.46 -21.91
CA ARG A 278 -17.37 14.54 -22.26
C ARG A 278 -16.69 13.18 -22.34
N LEU A 279 -17.17 12.20 -21.57
CA LEU A 279 -16.67 10.83 -21.63
C LEU A 279 -17.19 10.06 -22.84
N GLN A 280 -18.46 10.23 -23.20
CA GLN A 280 -19.07 9.57 -24.36
C GLN A 280 -18.45 10.05 -25.69
N ALA A 281 -17.92 11.27 -25.73
CA ALA A 281 -17.22 11.82 -26.89
C ALA A 281 -15.83 11.21 -27.16
N CYS A 282 -15.26 10.42 -26.22
CA CYS A 282 -13.94 9.81 -26.37
C CYS A 282 -14.02 8.35 -26.86
N PRO A 283 -13.70 8.04 -28.13
CA PRO A 283 -13.84 6.70 -28.69
C PRO A 283 -12.89 5.66 -28.08
N HIS A 284 -11.78 6.09 -27.49
CA HIS A 284 -10.79 5.23 -26.82
C HIS A 284 -10.92 5.28 -25.27
N GLY A 285 -12.12 5.60 -24.79
CA GLY A 285 -12.44 5.73 -23.37
C GLY A 285 -12.39 4.42 -22.59
N VAL A 286 -12.50 4.53 -21.26
CA VAL A 286 -12.62 3.37 -20.36
C VAL A 286 -14.08 2.90 -20.36
N ASP A 287 -14.30 1.57 -20.34
CA ASP A 287 -15.62 0.96 -20.18
C ASP A 287 -16.43 1.60 -19.04
N ALA A 288 -17.67 2.00 -19.33
CA ALA A 288 -18.60 2.61 -18.39
C ALA A 288 -18.89 1.75 -17.17
N ALA A 289 -18.74 0.42 -17.28
CA ALA A 289 -18.84 -0.49 -16.13
C ALA A 289 -17.77 -0.24 -15.05
N ARG A 290 -16.67 0.46 -15.39
CA ARG A 290 -15.56 0.79 -14.48
C ARG A 290 -15.59 2.22 -13.97
N TRP A 291 -16.67 2.95 -14.21
CA TRP A 291 -16.77 4.35 -13.79
C TRP A 291 -17.26 4.47 -12.34
N TYR A 292 -16.73 5.46 -11.65
CA TYR A 292 -17.30 5.94 -10.40
C TYR A 292 -18.26 7.09 -10.70
N TRP A 293 -19.55 6.79 -10.66
CA TRP A 293 -20.61 7.77 -10.84
C TRP A 293 -20.74 8.62 -9.58
N ILE A 294 -20.69 9.94 -9.74
CA ILE A 294 -20.73 10.92 -8.66
C ILE A 294 -21.96 11.80 -8.83
N ARG A 295 -22.71 11.94 -7.75
CA ARG A 295 -23.78 12.93 -7.63
C ARG A 295 -23.27 14.09 -6.78
N PRO A 296 -23.50 15.35 -7.21
CA PRO A 296 -23.21 16.52 -6.39
C PRO A 296 -23.94 16.44 -5.06
N ALA A 297 -23.35 17.03 -4.02
CA ALA A 297 -24.02 17.26 -2.75
C ALA A 297 -25.20 18.22 -2.98
N GLU A 298 -26.37 17.90 -2.43
CA GLU A 298 -27.51 18.81 -2.46
C GLU A 298 -27.15 20.07 -1.67
N LYS A 299 -27.22 21.24 -2.31
CA LYS A 299 -27.16 22.51 -1.57
C LYS A 299 -28.42 22.59 -0.73
N GLU A 300 -28.31 22.52 0.59
CA GLU A 300 -29.41 22.90 1.49
C GLU A 300 -29.81 24.35 1.14
N LEU A 301 -30.90 24.50 0.41
CA LEU A 301 -31.53 25.79 0.19
C LEU A 301 -31.99 26.28 1.57
N GLY A 302 -31.35 27.34 2.04
CA GLY A 302 -31.61 27.95 3.34
C GLY A 302 -33.10 28.13 3.58
N ALA A 303 -33.56 27.58 4.71
CA ALA A 303 -34.92 27.73 5.19
C ALA A 303 -35.21 29.22 5.47
N ASP A 304 -35.99 29.85 4.58
CA ASP A 304 -36.78 31.02 4.94
C ASP A 304 -38.23 30.56 5.21
N LYS A 305 -38.72 30.98 6.39
CA LYS A 305 -39.92 30.50 7.08
C LYS A 305 -41.21 30.82 6.33
N GLN A 306 -42.22 29.94 6.43
CA GLN A 306 -43.54 30.34 6.93
C GLN A 306 -44.41 29.14 7.39
N ASP A 307 -44.94 29.30 8.61
CA ASP A 307 -45.97 28.49 9.26
C ASP A 307 -47.28 28.42 8.44
N SER A 308 -47.92 27.24 8.41
CA SER A 308 -49.32 27.08 8.85
C SER A 308 -49.80 25.60 8.81
N SER A 309 -50.05 25.07 10.01
CA SER A 309 -51.13 24.17 10.45
C SER A 309 -51.77 23.09 9.54
N SER A 310 -51.75 21.87 10.08
CA SER A 310 -52.80 20.81 10.16
C SER A 310 -53.48 20.29 8.88
N ASP A 311 -53.30 19.00 8.57
CA ASP A 311 -54.24 17.94 9.00
C ASP A 311 -53.79 16.52 8.59
N LYS A 312 -54.28 15.52 9.33
CA LYS A 312 -54.02 14.08 9.17
C LYS A 312 -54.73 13.48 7.94
N ALA A 313 -54.07 12.59 7.19
CA ALA A 313 -54.70 11.41 6.58
C ALA A 313 -53.70 10.33 6.07
N ASP A 314 -54.13 9.10 6.26
CA ASP A 314 -53.67 7.73 5.92
C ASP A 314 -52.80 7.48 4.65
N PRO A 315 -51.90 6.46 4.65
CA PRO A 315 -51.04 6.14 3.51
C PRO A 315 -51.61 4.98 2.69
N THR A 316 -52.11 5.26 1.49
CA THR A 316 -52.26 4.23 0.45
C THR A 316 -52.12 4.87 -0.93
N ARG A 317 -50.99 4.63 -1.61
CA ARG A 317 -50.93 4.32 -3.04
C ARG A 317 -49.50 4.04 -3.51
N SER A 318 -49.35 2.83 -4.01
CA SER A 318 -48.38 2.36 -5.00
C SER A 318 -47.97 3.43 -6.01
N LYS A 319 -46.66 3.51 -6.29
CA LYS A 319 -46.12 4.05 -7.53
C LYS A 319 -44.93 3.19 -7.98
N ASP A 320 -45.25 2.15 -8.75
CA ASP A 320 -44.47 1.82 -9.93
C ASP A 320 -44.76 2.89 -10.98
N GLN A 321 -43.76 3.67 -11.37
CA GLN A 321 -43.65 4.19 -12.73
C GLN A 321 -42.25 4.72 -12.98
N ALA A 322 -41.53 3.98 -13.82
CA ALA A 322 -40.49 4.53 -14.67
C ALA A 322 -41.16 5.49 -15.64
N ASP A 323 -40.82 6.77 -15.57
CA ASP A 323 -41.16 7.75 -16.60
C ASP A 323 -39.88 8.36 -17.14
N ALA A 324 -39.77 8.26 -18.46
CA ALA A 324 -38.77 8.92 -19.27
C ALA A 324 -39.25 10.33 -19.65
N ALA A 325 -38.27 11.24 -19.65
CA ALA A 325 -38.16 12.48 -20.42
C ALA A 325 -38.61 13.83 -19.79
N SER A 326 -37.59 14.70 -19.78
CA SER A 326 -37.54 16.17 -19.86
C SER A 326 -37.85 17.02 -18.62
N GLU A 327 -36.82 17.19 -17.79
CA GLU A 327 -36.46 18.47 -17.14
C GLU A 327 -34.94 18.43 -16.81
N GLY A 328 -34.12 19.19 -17.55
CA GLY A 328 -32.71 19.53 -17.27
C GLY A 328 -31.68 18.39 -17.08
N ASP A 329 -30.92 18.07 -18.12
CA ASP A 329 -29.80 17.09 -18.14
C ASP A 329 -28.55 17.54 -17.33
N SER A 330 -28.72 18.35 -16.29
CA SER A 330 -27.64 18.92 -15.49
C SER A 330 -27.45 18.14 -14.18
N GLY A 331 -26.40 17.29 -14.09
CA GLY A 331 -25.84 16.99 -12.77
C GLY A 331 -25.18 15.63 -12.52
N ILE A 332 -25.02 14.73 -13.48
CA ILE A 332 -24.30 13.46 -13.25
C ILE A 332 -22.83 13.59 -13.67
N TYR A 333 -21.93 13.43 -12.71
CA TYR A 333 -20.49 13.48 -12.91
C TYR A 333 -19.87 12.08 -12.79
N VAL A 334 -18.65 11.96 -13.27
CA VAL A 334 -17.84 10.74 -13.15
C VAL A 334 -16.44 11.13 -12.66
N LEU A 335 -15.88 10.40 -11.70
CA LEU A 335 -14.45 10.53 -11.40
C LEU A 335 -13.66 10.06 -12.63
N ARG A 336 -12.80 10.91 -13.15
CA ARG A 336 -12.11 10.68 -14.43
C ARG A 336 -11.43 9.30 -14.46
N PRO A 337 -11.78 8.43 -15.40
CA PRO A 337 -11.18 7.10 -15.50
C PRO A 337 -9.91 7.07 -16.37
N SER A 338 -9.65 8.17 -17.07
CA SER A 338 -8.50 8.42 -17.95
C SER A 338 -8.28 9.93 -18.10
N LEU A 339 -7.05 10.33 -18.45
CA LEU A 339 -6.68 11.69 -18.86
C LEU A 339 -6.88 11.93 -20.37
N LEU A 340 -7.34 10.92 -21.12
CA LEU A 340 -7.60 11.01 -22.56
C LEU A 340 -8.55 12.18 -22.93
N PRO A 341 -9.70 12.38 -22.26
CA PRO A 341 -10.58 13.50 -22.60
C PRO A 341 -9.90 14.86 -22.50
N GLN A 342 -9.08 15.06 -21.48
CA GLN A 342 -8.38 16.32 -21.24
C GLN A 342 -7.26 16.56 -22.25
N ILE A 343 -6.49 15.51 -22.59
CA ILE A 343 -5.42 15.65 -23.58
C ILE A 343 -5.98 15.88 -24.98
N ASP A 344 -7.11 15.25 -25.34
CA ASP A 344 -7.76 15.43 -26.63
C ASP A 344 -8.26 16.86 -26.83
N GLU A 345 -8.86 17.45 -25.79
CA GLU A 345 -9.29 18.84 -25.82
C GLU A 345 -8.12 19.83 -25.97
N LEU A 346 -7.06 19.66 -25.18
CA LEU A 346 -5.86 20.49 -25.28
C LEU A 346 -5.17 20.35 -26.64
N PHE A 347 -5.11 19.13 -27.16
CA PHE A 347 -4.50 18.84 -28.45
C PHE A 347 -5.29 19.49 -29.60
N THR A 348 -6.62 19.53 -29.50
CA THR A 348 -7.49 20.20 -30.49
C THR A 348 -7.29 21.72 -30.47
N LYS A 349 -7.30 22.34 -29.27
CA LYS A 349 -7.01 23.78 -29.09
C LYS A 349 -5.63 24.16 -29.63
N ASN A 350 -4.62 23.33 -29.40
CA ASN A 350 -3.25 23.61 -29.86
C ASN A 350 -3.07 23.36 -31.37
N ALA A 351 -3.76 22.38 -31.96
CA ALA A 351 -3.73 22.15 -33.41
C ALA A 351 -4.35 23.32 -34.20
N GLU A 352 -5.40 23.95 -33.67
CA GLU A 352 -5.99 25.17 -34.24
C GLU A 352 -5.00 26.36 -34.21
N CYS A 353 -4.23 26.51 -33.14
CA CYS A 353 -3.18 27.53 -33.03
C CYS A 353 -2.02 27.31 -34.03
N VAL A 354 -1.57 26.07 -34.22
CA VAL A 354 -0.46 25.75 -35.16
C VAL A 354 -0.86 26.00 -36.61
N ASN A 355 -2.11 25.68 -36.98
CA ASN A 355 -2.63 25.96 -38.33
C ASN A 355 -2.82 27.47 -38.59
N SER A 356 -3.16 28.26 -37.57
CA SER A 356 -3.25 29.73 -37.71
C SER A 356 -1.88 30.38 -37.96
N ALA A 357 -0.80 29.87 -37.33
CA ALA A 357 0.56 30.39 -37.50
C ALA A 357 1.16 30.05 -38.88
N ALA A 358 0.81 28.88 -39.45
CA ALA A 358 1.23 28.50 -40.80
C ALA A 358 0.56 29.37 -41.89
N SER A 359 -0.62 29.95 -41.62
CA SER A 359 -1.34 30.82 -42.57
C SER A 359 -0.82 32.27 -42.65
N HIS A 360 0.15 32.65 -41.79
CA HIS A 360 0.73 34.00 -41.77
C HIS A 360 2.21 34.08 -42.17
N GLY A 361 2.76 32.99 -42.72
CA GLY A 361 4.18 32.85 -43.04
C GLY A 361 4.49 32.57 -44.52
N GLU A 362 3.72 33.06 -45.48
CA GLU A 362 4.11 33.01 -46.90
C GLU A 362 4.44 34.41 -47.43
N ASN A 363 5.72 34.75 -47.41
CA ASN A 363 6.37 35.68 -48.35
C ASN A 363 7.89 35.70 -48.09
N ASP A 364 8.66 34.85 -48.78
CA ASP A 364 9.81 35.33 -49.60
C ASP A 364 10.41 34.23 -50.51
N LYS A 365 10.37 34.53 -51.82
CA LYS A 365 11.30 34.25 -52.94
C LYS A 365 12.03 32.90 -53.11
N THR A 366 11.59 32.23 -54.18
CA THR A 366 12.35 31.58 -55.28
C THR A 366 13.88 31.69 -55.30
N ILE A 367 14.56 30.52 -55.32
CA ILE A 367 15.76 30.24 -56.14
C ILE A 367 15.69 28.80 -56.65
N GLU A 368 15.79 28.63 -57.97
CA GLU A 368 15.86 27.34 -58.69
C GLU A 368 17.23 26.64 -58.52
N GLY A 369 17.22 25.30 -58.49
CA GLY A 369 18.41 24.47 -58.62
C GLY A 369 18.07 22.97 -58.72
N HIS A 370 18.43 22.34 -59.85
CA HIS A 370 18.06 20.98 -60.25
C HIS A 370 18.90 19.83 -59.62
N SER A 371 18.27 18.65 -59.64
CA SER A 371 18.75 17.26 -59.79
C SER A 371 19.07 16.35 -58.57
N ASN A 372 18.13 15.40 -58.35
CA ASN A 372 18.23 13.94 -58.16
C ASN A 372 19.32 13.30 -57.26
N GLU A 373 18.91 12.61 -56.19
CA GLU A 373 18.81 11.14 -56.05
C GLU A 373 18.53 10.72 -54.57
N GLY A 374 17.58 9.78 -54.39
CA GLY A 374 17.66 8.68 -53.40
C GLY A 374 17.49 8.95 -51.89
N HIS A 375 16.38 8.43 -51.33
CA HIS A 375 16.06 8.22 -49.90
C HIS A 375 15.63 9.46 -49.09
N SER A 376 14.31 9.72 -49.04
CA SER A 376 13.72 10.67 -48.09
C SER A 376 13.45 10.01 -46.73
N ASP A 377 14.52 9.58 -46.06
CA ASP A 377 14.52 9.56 -44.59
C ASP A 377 14.87 10.98 -44.17
N THR A 378 13.90 11.83 -43.87
CA THR A 378 14.11 13.07 -43.09
C THR A 378 12.79 13.77 -42.81
N CYS A 379 12.11 13.38 -41.73
CA CYS A 379 11.36 14.36 -40.97
C CYS A 379 12.42 15.27 -40.30
N LYS A 380 12.72 16.44 -40.89
CA LYS A 380 13.80 17.34 -40.43
C LYS A 380 13.59 17.93 -39.02
N HIS A 381 12.44 17.67 -38.40
CA HIS A 381 12.14 18.00 -37.02
C HIS A 381 11.76 16.75 -36.24
N ALA A 382 12.32 16.59 -35.04
CA ALA A 382 11.92 15.52 -34.13
C ALA A 382 10.41 15.63 -33.88
N PRO A 383 9.65 14.53 -34.02
CA PRO A 383 8.22 14.57 -33.80
C PRO A 383 7.91 15.01 -32.36
N SER A 384 6.89 15.86 -32.22
CA SER A 384 6.51 16.45 -30.93
C SER A 384 5.45 15.59 -30.23
N LEU A 385 5.65 15.34 -28.94
CA LEU A 385 4.68 14.69 -28.05
C LEU A 385 4.23 15.70 -27.00
N PHE A 386 2.93 15.83 -26.82
CA PHE A 386 2.32 16.50 -25.69
C PHE A 386 1.97 15.46 -24.64
N GLY A 387 2.35 15.70 -23.39
CA GLY A 387 2.17 14.77 -22.29
C GLY A 387 1.35 15.35 -21.16
N MET A 388 0.52 14.54 -20.52
CA MET A 388 -0.18 14.89 -19.29
C MET A 388 -0.10 13.72 -18.32
N SER A 389 0.13 14.01 -17.04
CA SER A 389 0.08 13.00 -16.01
C SER A 389 -0.73 13.44 -14.80
N GLY A 390 -1.36 12.47 -14.13
CA GLY A 390 -2.30 12.76 -13.06
C GLY A 390 -3.03 11.52 -12.56
N LEU A 391 -3.67 11.68 -11.40
CA LEU A 391 -4.46 10.64 -10.75
C LEU A 391 -5.75 10.35 -11.53
N VAL A 392 -6.08 9.08 -11.73
CA VAL A 392 -7.34 8.61 -12.34
C VAL A 392 -7.96 7.50 -11.50
N PHE A 393 -9.27 7.27 -11.66
CA PHE A 393 -10.05 6.38 -10.80
C PHE A 393 -10.80 5.32 -11.61
N ARG A 394 -10.78 4.07 -11.16
CA ARG A 394 -11.51 2.98 -11.83
C ARG A 394 -12.17 2.08 -10.81
N ASN A 395 -13.47 1.87 -10.96
CA ASN A 395 -14.20 0.90 -10.15
C ASN A 395 -13.81 -0.51 -10.60
N VAL A 396 -13.00 -1.19 -9.79
CA VAL A 396 -12.39 -2.48 -10.12
C VAL A 396 -12.47 -3.46 -8.97
N SER A 397 -12.70 -4.72 -9.32
CA SER A 397 -12.63 -5.83 -8.39
C SER A 397 -11.30 -5.88 -7.65
N VAL A 398 -11.36 -6.25 -6.37
CA VAL A 398 -10.18 -6.41 -5.52
C VAL A 398 -9.32 -7.56 -6.03
N ASN A 399 -8.16 -7.23 -6.57
CA ASN A 399 -7.09 -8.16 -6.89
C ASN A 399 -5.72 -7.46 -6.81
N LEU A 400 -4.65 -8.25 -6.82
CA LEU A 400 -3.28 -7.79 -6.61
C LEU A 400 -2.79 -6.77 -7.65
N TRP A 401 -3.41 -6.66 -8.84
CA TRP A 401 -2.96 -5.75 -9.91
C TRP A 401 -4.04 -4.78 -10.40
N ALA A 402 -5.17 -4.68 -9.68
CA ALA A 402 -6.26 -3.78 -10.01
C ALA A 402 -6.37 -2.65 -9.00
N LEU A 403 -5.84 -1.51 -9.43
CA LEU A 403 -5.77 -0.28 -8.66
C LEU A 403 -7.08 0.51 -8.84
N PRO A 404 -7.82 0.80 -7.76
CA PRO A 404 -9.00 1.66 -7.83
C PRO A 404 -8.61 3.12 -8.10
N SER A 405 -7.35 3.48 -7.84
CA SER A 405 -6.75 4.78 -8.14
C SER A 405 -5.28 4.61 -8.51
N PHE A 406 -4.83 5.30 -9.55
CA PHE A 406 -3.44 5.26 -10.01
C PHE A 406 -3.08 6.50 -10.83
N HIS A 407 -1.79 6.77 -11.01
CA HIS A 407 -1.30 7.85 -11.85
C HIS A 407 -1.14 7.36 -13.29
N GLN A 408 -1.84 8.03 -14.20
CA GLN A 408 -1.70 7.79 -15.62
C GLN A 408 -0.75 8.83 -16.23
N LEU A 409 0.09 8.43 -17.18
CA LEU A 409 0.77 9.31 -18.12
C LEU A 409 0.15 9.08 -19.50
N VAL A 410 -0.38 10.12 -20.12
CA VAL A 410 -0.85 10.10 -21.50
C VAL A 410 0.08 10.96 -22.34
N LEU A 411 0.58 10.41 -23.45
CA LEU A 411 1.41 11.10 -24.43
C LEU A 411 0.67 11.07 -25.76
N LYS A 412 0.52 12.22 -26.41
CA LYS A 412 -0.14 12.35 -27.71
C LYS A 412 0.69 13.20 -28.67
N GLY A 413 0.87 12.73 -29.90
CA GLY A 413 1.60 13.46 -30.94
C GLY A 413 0.96 13.32 -32.31
N LEU A 414 1.28 14.26 -33.21
CA LEU A 414 0.90 14.19 -34.62
C LEU A 414 2.13 13.79 -35.44
N VAL A 415 1.96 12.87 -36.37
CA VAL A 415 2.96 12.54 -37.38
C VAL A 415 2.34 12.51 -38.78
N PRO A 416 3.12 12.71 -39.85
CA PRO A 416 2.64 12.48 -41.21
C PRO A 416 2.14 11.05 -41.41
N SER A 417 1.05 10.87 -42.18
CA SER A 417 0.41 9.56 -42.40
C SER A 417 1.32 8.50 -43.06
N GLU A 418 2.41 8.92 -43.69
CA GLU A 418 3.41 8.04 -44.29
C GLU A 418 4.31 7.33 -43.25
N CYS A 419 4.34 7.82 -42.02
CA CYS A 419 5.09 7.22 -40.93
C CYS A 419 4.30 6.08 -40.26
N ASN A 420 5.00 5.11 -39.68
CA ASN A 420 4.40 4.15 -38.73
C ASN A 420 4.69 4.60 -37.29
N PRO A 421 3.91 5.54 -36.72
CA PRO A 421 4.23 6.11 -35.42
C PRO A 421 4.17 5.08 -34.30
N THR A 422 3.25 4.13 -34.37
CA THR A 422 3.07 3.10 -33.35
C THR A 422 4.32 2.25 -33.23
N ALA A 423 4.98 1.94 -34.36
CA ALA A 423 6.27 1.28 -34.37
C ALA A 423 7.40 2.16 -33.79
N LEU A 424 7.45 3.45 -34.13
CA LEU A 424 8.50 4.36 -33.67
C LEU A 424 8.47 4.58 -32.15
N LEU A 425 7.31 4.95 -31.60
CA LEU A 425 7.15 5.14 -30.16
C LEU A 425 7.22 3.79 -29.43
N GLY A 426 6.62 2.74 -30.00
CA GLY A 426 6.67 1.40 -29.45
C GLY A 426 8.09 0.86 -29.30
N GLN A 427 8.93 0.98 -30.33
CA GLN A 427 10.34 0.58 -30.27
C GLN A 427 11.11 1.39 -29.21
N ARG A 428 10.79 2.68 -29.05
CA ARG A 428 11.43 3.50 -28.03
C ARG A 428 11.04 3.04 -26.62
N LEU A 429 9.77 2.77 -26.38
CA LEU A 429 9.30 2.25 -25.09
C LEU A 429 9.85 0.85 -24.80
N GLU A 430 9.91 -0.04 -25.80
CA GLU A 430 10.54 -1.36 -25.68
C GLU A 430 12.02 -1.22 -25.26
N SER A 431 12.76 -0.29 -25.89
CA SER A 431 14.16 -0.04 -25.54
C SER A 431 14.34 0.50 -24.12
N LEU A 432 13.39 1.27 -23.59
CA LEU A 432 13.46 1.86 -22.25
C LEU A 432 13.00 0.89 -21.17
N LEU A 433 11.95 0.11 -21.43
CA LEU A 433 11.25 -0.69 -20.44
C LEU A 433 11.57 -2.20 -20.54
N GLY A 434 12.01 -2.66 -21.71
CA GLY A 434 12.42 -4.04 -21.98
C GLY A 434 13.42 -4.63 -20.98
N PRO A 435 14.47 -3.90 -20.57
CA PRO A 435 15.42 -4.38 -19.54
C PRO A 435 14.77 -4.73 -18.20
N TYR A 436 13.57 -4.21 -17.93
CA TYR A 436 12.83 -4.41 -16.69
C TYR A 436 11.69 -5.44 -16.83
N GLY A 437 11.67 -6.21 -17.92
CA GLY A 437 10.65 -7.25 -18.14
C GLY A 437 9.31 -6.74 -18.67
N VAL A 438 9.28 -5.52 -19.21
CA VAL A 438 8.11 -4.96 -19.89
C VAL A 438 8.23 -5.21 -21.39
N SER A 439 7.17 -5.72 -22.02
CA SER A 439 7.12 -6.05 -23.45
C SER A 439 5.90 -5.44 -24.12
N LEU A 440 6.02 -5.06 -25.40
CA LEU A 440 4.87 -4.64 -26.21
C LEU A 440 4.25 -5.83 -26.97
N VAL A 441 2.94 -5.99 -26.82
CA VAL A 441 2.14 -7.07 -27.43
C VAL A 441 1.12 -6.46 -28.37
N LYS A 442 1.03 -6.94 -29.62
CA LYS A 442 0.03 -6.48 -30.58
C LYS A 442 -1.39 -6.87 -30.14
N GLU A 443 -2.31 -5.93 -30.24
CA GLU A 443 -3.76 -6.12 -30.05
C GLU A 443 -4.53 -5.42 -31.18
N GLU A 444 -5.81 -5.72 -31.34
CA GLU A 444 -6.67 -5.08 -32.34
C GLU A 444 -6.68 -3.55 -32.12
N GLY A 445 -6.20 -2.80 -33.11
CA GLY A 445 -6.12 -1.33 -33.06
C GLY A 445 -4.89 -0.73 -32.36
N GLY A 446 -3.93 -1.53 -31.86
CA GLY A 446 -2.77 -0.97 -31.16
C GLY A 446 -1.74 -1.97 -30.61
N LEU A 447 -0.99 -1.51 -29.59
CA LEU A 447 -0.03 -2.29 -28.82
C LEU A 447 -0.35 -2.17 -27.33
N ASN A 448 -0.42 -3.29 -26.61
CA ASN A 448 -0.42 -3.28 -25.15
C ASN A 448 1.00 -3.29 -24.62
N VAL A 449 1.26 -2.45 -23.62
CA VAL A 449 2.47 -2.50 -22.80
C VAL A 449 2.18 -3.43 -21.64
N THR A 450 2.95 -4.51 -21.52
CA THR A 450 2.65 -5.60 -20.58
C THR A 450 3.87 -5.98 -19.76
N ALA A 451 3.65 -6.44 -18.53
CA ALA A 451 4.71 -6.95 -17.65
C ALA A 451 4.19 -8.16 -16.87
N LYS A 452 4.97 -9.23 -16.72
CA LYS A 452 4.56 -10.39 -15.90
C LYS A 452 5.04 -10.21 -14.45
N PRO A 453 4.24 -10.57 -13.42
CA PRO A 453 2.88 -11.13 -13.49
C PRO A 453 1.76 -10.07 -13.55
N VAL A 454 2.10 -8.78 -13.62
CA VAL A 454 1.18 -7.65 -13.47
C VAL A 454 0.07 -7.59 -14.53
N GLY A 455 0.36 -7.96 -15.78
CA GLY A 455 -0.55 -7.84 -16.92
C GLY A 455 -0.32 -6.55 -17.71
N VAL A 456 -1.40 -5.90 -18.12
CA VAL A 456 -1.35 -4.67 -18.94
C VAL A 456 -1.02 -3.47 -18.05
N VAL A 457 0.08 -2.78 -18.37
CA VAL A 457 0.57 -1.56 -17.68
C VAL A 457 0.45 -0.31 -18.56
N GLY A 458 -0.07 -0.45 -19.77
CA GLY A 458 -0.35 0.66 -20.67
C GLY A 458 -0.77 0.19 -22.05
N ASN A 459 -1.11 1.12 -22.92
CA ASN A 459 -1.46 0.84 -24.32
C ASN A 459 -1.00 1.98 -25.24
N LEU A 460 -0.76 1.65 -26.50
CA LEU A 460 -0.44 2.56 -27.59
C LEU A 460 -1.41 2.32 -28.74
N PHE A 461 -1.95 3.38 -29.30
CA PHE A 461 -2.84 3.30 -30.45
C PHE A 461 -2.67 4.53 -31.34
N ALA A 462 -3.06 4.38 -32.60
CA ALA A 462 -3.03 5.45 -33.58
C ALA A 462 -4.45 5.79 -34.05
N SER A 463 -4.68 7.04 -34.44
CA SER A 463 -5.95 7.47 -35.04
C SER A 463 -5.66 8.36 -36.25
N ASN A 464 -6.31 8.05 -37.38
CA ASN A 464 -6.06 8.73 -38.64
C ASN A 464 -6.94 9.98 -38.77
N HIS A 465 -6.33 11.08 -39.22
CA HIS A 465 -6.95 12.39 -39.40
C HIS A 465 -6.58 12.97 -40.78
N GLY A 466 -6.90 12.25 -41.86
CA GLY A 466 -6.52 12.63 -43.22
C GLY A 466 -5.03 12.46 -43.48
N ASP A 467 -4.33 13.56 -43.76
CA ASP A 467 -2.88 13.57 -44.09
C ASP A 467 -1.98 13.38 -42.86
N HIS A 468 -2.59 13.36 -41.67
CA HIS A 468 -1.89 13.15 -40.41
C HIS A 468 -2.45 11.97 -39.62
N THR A 469 -1.56 11.30 -38.90
CA THR A 469 -1.89 10.25 -37.94
C THR A 469 -1.52 10.72 -36.54
N SER A 470 -2.49 10.69 -35.62
CA SER A 470 -2.19 10.90 -34.21
C SER A 470 -1.75 9.60 -33.57
N ILE A 471 -0.73 9.66 -32.72
CA ILE A 471 -0.32 8.56 -31.85
C ILE A 471 -0.58 8.91 -30.41
N THR A 472 -1.14 7.96 -29.66
CA THR A 472 -1.39 8.10 -28.23
C THR A 472 -0.80 6.93 -27.48
N ALA A 473 -0.10 7.21 -26.38
CA ALA A 473 0.36 6.22 -25.41
C ALA A 473 -0.25 6.53 -24.04
N CYS A 474 -0.95 5.59 -23.42
CA CYS A 474 -1.41 5.71 -22.04
C CYS A 474 -0.67 4.69 -21.17
N LEU A 475 0.04 5.17 -20.16
CA LEU A 475 0.88 4.36 -19.28
C LEU A 475 0.39 4.48 -17.83
N ASN A 476 0.31 3.36 -17.12
CA ASN A 476 0.04 3.30 -15.69
C ASN A 476 1.37 3.44 -14.93
N LEU A 477 1.66 4.63 -14.41
CA LEU A 477 2.92 4.92 -13.73
C LEU A 477 3.09 4.13 -12.43
N ASP A 478 2.00 3.85 -11.71
CA ASP A 478 2.02 3.05 -10.48
C ASP A 478 2.44 1.61 -10.77
N LEU A 479 1.81 0.95 -11.74
CA LEU A 479 2.18 -0.42 -12.11
C LEU A 479 3.58 -0.49 -12.75
N LEU A 480 3.98 0.53 -13.51
CA LEU A 480 5.36 0.62 -13.97
C LEU A 480 6.34 0.78 -12.80
N ALA A 481 6.03 1.58 -11.78
CA ALA A 481 6.85 1.71 -10.58
C ALA A 481 6.98 0.37 -9.84
N VAL A 482 5.89 -0.39 -9.72
CA VAL A 482 5.90 -1.76 -9.17
C VAL A 482 6.92 -2.63 -9.89
N VAL A 483 6.90 -2.64 -11.23
CA VAL A 483 7.80 -3.46 -12.04
C VAL A 483 9.25 -2.97 -11.95
N LEU A 484 9.47 -1.67 -12.19
CA LEU A 484 10.80 -1.07 -12.33
C LEU A 484 11.59 -1.07 -11.02
N PHE A 485 10.92 -1.04 -9.86
CA PHE A 485 11.55 -1.11 -8.54
C PHE A 485 11.26 -2.44 -7.82
N SER A 486 10.74 -3.46 -8.52
CA SER A 486 10.48 -4.80 -7.97
C SER A 486 9.65 -4.81 -6.68
N LEU A 487 8.62 -3.97 -6.60
CA LEU A 487 7.70 -4.00 -5.46
C LEU A 487 6.85 -5.28 -5.51
N PRO A 488 6.65 -5.97 -4.37
CA PRO A 488 5.80 -7.17 -4.32
C PRO A 488 4.31 -6.85 -4.48
N ASP A 489 3.90 -5.61 -4.18
CA ASP A 489 2.51 -5.17 -4.13
C ASP A 489 2.42 -3.65 -4.39
N TRP A 490 1.44 -3.21 -5.18
CA TRP A 490 1.22 -1.78 -5.47
C TRP A 490 0.78 -0.98 -4.25
N ARG A 491 0.15 -1.60 -3.25
CA ARG A 491 -0.33 -0.94 -2.02
C ARG A 491 0.82 -0.32 -1.22
N LEU A 492 2.06 -0.82 -1.41
CA LEU A 492 3.26 -0.21 -0.84
C LEU A 492 3.50 1.22 -1.34
N LEU A 493 3.18 1.52 -2.61
CA LEU A 493 3.26 2.88 -3.16
C LEU A 493 2.41 3.86 -2.34
N TRP A 494 1.31 3.39 -1.79
CA TRP A 494 0.37 4.21 -1.04
C TRP A 494 0.64 4.24 0.47
N SER A 495 1.73 3.60 0.93
CA SER A 495 2.11 3.59 2.33
C SER A 495 2.38 4.99 2.88
N HIS A 496 1.91 5.24 4.09
CA HIS A 496 2.29 6.41 4.89
C HIS A 496 3.59 6.17 5.69
N ASP A 497 4.13 4.95 5.64
CA ASP A 497 5.30 4.59 6.42
C ASP A 497 6.56 5.27 5.87
N PRO A 498 7.27 6.08 6.68
CA PRO A 498 8.47 6.79 6.22
C PRO A 498 9.59 5.83 5.79
N ARG A 499 9.60 4.58 6.29
CA ARG A 499 10.58 3.55 5.88
C ARG A 499 10.45 3.18 4.41
N PHE A 500 9.27 3.35 3.81
CA PHE A 500 9.06 3.17 2.38
C PHE A 500 9.76 4.28 1.58
N LEU A 501 9.38 5.55 1.80
CA LEU A 501 9.92 6.67 1.02
C LEU A 501 11.40 6.92 1.27
N LYS A 502 11.92 6.60 2.45
CA LYS A 502 13.35 6.74 2.77
C LYS A 502 14.25 5.97 1.80
N GLN A 503 13.80 4.83 1.26
CA GLN A 503 14.55 4.05 0.27
C GLN A 503 14.69 4.78 -1.08
N PHE A 504 13.78 5.70 -1.39
CA PHE A 504 13.80 6.47 -2.63
C PHE A 504 14.35 7.89 -2.45
N ALA A 505 14.76 8.28 -1.24
CA ALA A 505 15.24 9.63 -0.93
C ALA A 505 16.46 10.04 -1.78
N LEU A 506 17.32 9.08 -2.14
CA LEU A 506 18.47 9.30 -3.02
C LEU A 506 18.14 9.24 -4.51
N ARG A 507 16.84 9.15 -4.86
CA ARG A 507 16.32 9.08 -6.23
C ARG A 507 16.99 7.97 -7.05
N PRO A 508 16.90 6.70 -6.60
CA PRO A 508 17.52 5.58 -7.31
C PRO A 508 16.98 5.46 -8.73
N SER A 509 17.82 4.96 -9.64
CA SER A 509 17.37 4.68 -11.01
C SER A 509 16.53 3.41 -11.04
N PRO A 510 15.59 3.28 -12.00
CA PRO A 510 14.90 2.01 -12.24
C PRO A 510 15.87 0.81 -12.32
N GLY A 511 15.49 -0.30 -11.67
CA GLY A 511 16.32 -1.50 -11.52
C GLY A 511 16.88 -1.71 -10.11
N GLU A 512 16.95 -0.65 -9.29
CA GLU A 512 17.27 -0.80 -7.87
C GLU A 512 16.05 -1.34 -7.12
N ALA A 513 16.15 -2.57 -6.60
CA ALA A 513 15.01 -3.24 -5.98
C ALA A 513 14.61 -2.58 -4.66
N PHE A 514 13.29 -2.50 -4.43
CA PHE A 514 12.72 -2.20 -3.13
C PHE A 514 13.08 -3.30 -2.12
N HIS A 515 13.46 -2.90 -0.90
CA HIS A 515 13.77 -3.81 0.18
C HIS A 515 12.62 -3.79 1.20
N PRO A 516 11.93 -4.92 1.45
CA PRO A 516 10.84 -4.97 2.43
C PRO A 516 11.31 -4.56 3.83
N PHE A 517 10.62 -3.59 4.43
CA PHE A 517 10.84 -3.20 5.84
C PHE A 517 9.94 -3.98 6.82
N SER A 518 8.91 -4.66 6.33
CA SER A 518 8.11 -5.63 7.07
C SER A 518 8.41 -7.03 6.52
N LEU A 519 9.02 -7.87 7.35
CA LEU A 519 9.49 -9.20 6.99
C LEU A 519 8.46 -10.26 7.33
N PHE A 520 8.20 -11.13 6.36
CA PHE A 520 7.33 -12.31 6.49
C PHE A 520 5.91 -12.03 7.02
N PRO A 521 5.20 -11.00 6.54
CA PRO A 521 3.80 -10.79 6.93
C PRO A 521 2.93 -11.99 6.57
N GLU A 522 1.89 -12.25 7.37
CA GLU A 522 1.02 -13.41 7.21
C GLU A 522 -0.12 -13.16 6.23
N HIS A 523 -0.59 -14.24 5.61
CA HIS A 523 -1.85 -14.26 4.87
C HIS A 523 -2.94 -14.87 5.74
N ILE A 524 -4.01 -14.12 5.98
CA ILE A 524 -5.16 -14.57 6.77
C ILE A 524 -6.35 -14.68 5.82
N SER A 525 -7.09 -15.80 5.85
CA SER A 525 -8.23 -16.01 4.97
C SER A 525 -9.50 -16.23 5.75
N PHE A 526 -10.56 -15.53 5.34
CA PHE A 526 -11.92 -15.70 5.84
C PHE A 526 -12.87 -15.89 4.65
N ASP A 527 -13.88 -16.71 4.85
CA ASP A 527 -14.98 -16.88 3.90
C ASP A 527 -16.18 -16.08 4.38
N ILE A 528 -16.87 -15.41 3.46
CA ILE A 528 -18.12 -14.69 3.73
C ILE A 528 -19.20 -15.20 2.80
N SER A 529 -20.35 -15.55 3.37
CA SER A 529 -21.54 -15.98 2.63
C SER A 529 -22.70 -15.02 2.89
N PHE A 530 -23.50 -14.74 1.85
CA PHE A 530 -24.71 -13.95 2.01
C PHE A 530 -25.73 -14.23 0.89
N TRP A 531 -27.00 -14.01 1.22
CA TRP A 531 -28.11 -14.01 0.28
C TRP A 531 -28.39 -12.60 -0.22
N THR A 532 -28.70 -12.48 -1.51
CA THR A 532 -29.08 -11.22 -2.13
C THR A 532 -30.23 -11.39 -3.12
N ALA A 533 -30.97 -10.30 -3.35
CA ALA A 533 -31.95 -10.16 -4.42
C ALA A 533 -31.28 -9.87 -5.78
N SER A 534 -32.08 -9.71 -6.84
CA SER A 534 -31.63 -9.51 -8.23
C SER A 534 -30.88 -8.19 -8.50
N THR A 535 -30.89 -7.23 -7.57
CA THR A 535 -30.27 -5.91 -7.69
C THR A 535 -28.81 -5.86 -7.23
N TYR A 536 -28.19 -7.01 -6.94
CA TYR A 536 -26.80 -7.08 -6.49
C TYR A 536 -25.80 -6.68 -7.57
N GLU A 537 -25.00 -5.67 -7.27
CA GLU A 537 -23.87 -5.26 -8.10
C GLU A 537 -22.55 -5.63 -7.42
N GLU A 538 -21.81 -6.58 -7.99
CA GLU A 538 -20.56 -7.11 -7.40
C GLU A 538 -19.48 -6.04 -7.18
N LYS A 539 -19.50 -4.95 -7.95
CA LYS A 539 -18.60 -3.82 -7.77
C LYS A 539 -18.80 -3.11 -6.42
N GLU A 540 -20.04 -3.00 -5.94
CA GLU A 540 -20.35 -2.40 -4.63
C GLU A 540 -19.81 -3.27 -3.50
N PHE A 541 -19.88 -4.60 -3.66
CA PHE A 541 -19.25 -5.53 -2.73
C PHE A 541 -17.74 -5.29 -2.63
N HIS A 542 -17.05 -5.13 -3.76
CA HIS A 542 -15.61 -4.82 -3.75
C HIS A 542 -15.27 -3.47 -3.13
N ALA A 543 -16.09 -2.44 -3.34
CA ALA A 543 -15.92 -1.14 -2.67
C ALA A 543 -16.03 -1.27 -1.15
N VAL A 544 -17.07 -1.95 -0.65
CA VAL A 544 -17.25 -2.19 0.79
C VAL A 544 -16.13 -3.05 1.36
N VAL A 545 -15.61 -4.04 0.62
CA VAL A 545 -14.44 -4.82 1.03
C VAL A 545 -13.22 -3.93 1.24
N ARG A 546 -12.94 -2.99 0.33
CA ARG A 546 -11.79 -2.07 0.48
C ARG A 546 -11.95 -1.17 1.70
N GLU A 547 -13.15 -0.64 1.92
CA GLU A 547 -13.50 0.22 3.06
C GLU A 547 -13.36 -0.51 4.39
N ALA A 548 -14.08 -1.63 4.57
CA ALA A 548 -14.12 -2.39 5.83
C ALA A 548 -12.77 -2.96 6.23
N SER A 549 -11.91 -3.25 5.24
CA SER A 549 -10.61 -3.86 5.45
C SER A 549 -9.45 -2.87 5.49
N HIS A 550 -9.69 -1.57 5.35
CA HIS A 550 -8.64 -0.56 5.24
C HIS A 550 -7.61 -0.92 4.15
N GLY A 551 -8.08 -1.47 3.03
CA GLY A 551 -7.22 -1.92 1.92
C GLY A 551 -6.37 -3.18 2.19
N THR A 552 -6.57 -3.87 3.31
CA THR A 552 -5.78 -5.08 3.65
C THR A 552 -6.19 -6.32 2.87
N VAL A 553 -7.40 -6.38 2.29
CA VAL A 553 -7.77 -7.51 1.41
C VAL A 553 -7.01 -7.41 0.09
N GLU A 554 -6.12 -8.36 -0.12
CA GLU A 554 -5.31 -8.50 -1.33
C GLU A 554 -6.10 -9.15 -2.47
N ARG A 555 -6.94 -10.13 -2.11
CA ARG A 555 -7.63 -10.98 -3.08
C ARG A 555 -9.00 -11.36 -2.58
N VAL A 556 -9.95 -11.31 -3.50
CA VAL A 556 -11.32 -11.80 -3.34
C VAL A 556 -11.54 -12.90 -4.39
N LYS A 557 -12.03 -14.07 -3.97
CA LYS A 557 -12.34 -15.19 -4.86
C LYS A 557 -13.76 -15.66 -4.62
N LEU A 558 -14.62 -15.65 -5.64
CA LEU A 558 -15.90 -16.34 -5.60
C LEU A 558 -15.65 -17.86 -5.50
N ILE A 559 -16.11 -18.47 -4.43
CA ILE A 559 -15.93 -19.91 -4.17
C ILE A 559 -17.20 -20.72 -4.42
N ASP A 560 -18.38 -20.12 -4.23
CA ASP A 560 -19.65 -20.77 -4.51
C ASP A 560 -20.73 -19.74 -4.89
N ARG A 561 -21.67 -20.15 -5.75
CA ARG A 561 -22.84 -19.37 -6.14
C ARG A 561 -24.03 -20.31 -6.33
N PHE A 562 -25.11 -20.03 -5.60
CA PHE A 562 -26.33 -20.83 -5.65
C PHE A 562 -27.56 -19.94 -5.77
N SER A 563 -28.42 -20.20 -6.77
CA SER A 563 -29.70 -19.50 -6.91
C SER A 563 -30.84 -20.37 -6.40
N HIS A 564 -31.63 -19.86 -5.45
CA HIS A 564 -32.78 -20.57 -4.92
C HIS A 564 -33.89 -20.63 -5.99
N PRO A 565 -34.40 -21.83 -6.36
CA PRO A 565 -35.35 -21.98 -7.46
C PRO A 565 -36.65 -21.19 -7.29
N GLU A 566 -37.11 -21.02 -6.04
CA GLU A 566 -38.44 -20.46 -5.74
C GLU A 566 -38.41 -19.06 -5.10
N LEU A 567 -37.26 -18.59 -4.60
CA LEU A 567 -37.21 -17.38 -3.75
C LEU A 567 -36.58 -16.17 -4.46
N SER A 568 -36.20 -16.30 -5.74
CA SER A 568 -35.50 -15.26 -6.52
C SER A 568 -34.28 -14.66 -5.80
N GLN A 569 -33.67 -15.45 -4.91
CA GLN A 569 -32.50 -15.08 -4.14
C GLN A 569 -31.30 -15.88 -4.63
N THR A 570 -30.15 -15.22 -4.69
CA THR A 570 -28.87 -15.87 -4.98
C THR A 570 -27.97 -15.77 -3.75
N SER A 571 -27.45 -16.90 -3.31
CA SER A 571 -26.37 -16.99 -2.32
C SER A 571 -25.04 -16.87 -3.03
N TYR A 572 -24.16 -16.02 -2.50
CA TYR A 572 -22.76 -15.93 -2.89
C TYR A 572 -21.89 -16.33 -1.72
N CYS A 573 -20.78 -17.00 -2.00
CA CYS A 573 -19.74 -17.28 -1.03
C CYS A 573 -18.39 -16.84 -1.60
N TYR A 574 -17.71 -15.93 -0.90
CA TYR A 574 -16.42 -15.38 -1.30
C TYR A 574 -15.35 -15.73 -0.27
N ARG A 575 -14.15 -16.07 -0.73
CA ARG A 575 -12.94 -16.17 0.07
C ARG A 575 -12.12 -14.89 -0.05
N LEU A 576 -11.86 -14.24 1.07
CA LEU A 576 -11.06 -13.02 1.18
C LEU A 576 -9.71 -13.37 1.78
N THR A 577 -8.62 -12.97 1.12
CA THR A 577 -7.25 -13.08 1.66
C THR A 577 -6.78 -11.70 2.12
N TYR A 578 -6.62 -11.54 3.43
CA TYR A 578 -6.10 -10.36 4.12
C TYR A 578 -4.58 -10.46 4.21
N HIS A 579 -3.89 -9.38 3.82
CA HIS A 579 -2.44 -9.28 3.82
C HIS A 579 -1.99 -7.82 3.86
N SER A 580 -0.89 -7.54 4.58
CA SER A 580 -0.35 -6.18 4.73
C SER A 580 1.18 -6.20 4.75
N HIS A 581 1.79 -5.42 3.85
CA HIS A 581 3.25 -5.22 3.80
C HIS A 581 3.75 -4.04 4.66
N THR A 582 2.84 -3.24 5.20
CA THR A 582 3.16 -1.93 5.81
C THR A 582 2.75 -1.86 7.27
N HIS A 583 1.63 -2.51 7.62
CA HIS A 583 1.05 -2.52 8.96
C HIS A 583 1.09 -3.91 9.56
N ALA A 584 1.18 -4.01 10.89
CA ALA A 584 0.99 -5.26 11.61
C ALA A 584 -0.45 -5.74 11.47
N LEU A 585 -0.63 -6.93 10.89
CA LEU A 585 -1.94 -7.54 10.70
C LEU A 585 -2.03 -8.85 11.47
N SER A 586 -2.66 -8.81 12.65
CA SER A 586 -2.94 -10.02 13.43
C SER A 586 -4.22 -10.71 12.96
N HIS A 587 -4.40 -11.98 13.33
CA HIS A 587 -5.65 -12.70 13.10
C HIS A 587 -6.84 -12.00 13.76
N SER A 588 -6.68 -11.50 14.98
CA SER A 588 -7.74 -10.76 15.67
C SER A 588 -8.10 -9.45 14.97
N GLN A 589 -7.11 -8.72 14.47
CA GLN A 589 -7.33 -7.48 13.70
C GLN A 589 -8.05 -7.76 12.38
N ALA A 590 -7.60 -8.77 11.63
CA ALA A 590 -8.24 -9.16 10.38
C ALA A 590 -9.69 -9.65 10.61
N LEU A 591 -9.94 -10.37 11.72
CA LEU A 591 -11.30 -10.80 12.10
C LEU A 591 -12.19 -9.60 12.46
N GLN A 592 -11.64 -8.56 13.11
CA GLN A 592 -12.38 -7.32 13.38
C GLN A 592 -12.81 -6.64 12.07
N PHE A 593 -11.90 -6.51 11.11
CA PHE A 593 -12.22 -5.98 9.78
C PHE A 593 -13.26 -6.84 9.06
N HIS A 594 -13.18 -8.17 9.19
CA HIS A 594 -14.17 -9.08 8.61
C HIS A 594 -15.57 -8.90 9.21
N LYS A 595 -15.67 -8.70 10.52
CA LYS A 595 -16.95 -8.42 11.19
C LYS A 595 -17.52 -7.05 10.79
N GLN A 596 -16.67 -6.06 10.60
CA GLN A 596 -17.09 -4.76 10.08
C GLN A 596 -17.62 -4.89 8.65
N LEU A 597 -16.98 -5.72 7.82
CA LEU A 597 -17.46 -6.04 6.48
C LEU A 597 -18.87 -6.67 6.52
N GLU A 598 -19.11 -7.66 7.37
CA GLU A 598 -20.45 -8.25 7.55
C GLU A 598 -21.51 -7.19 7.85
N SER A 599 -21.21 -6.28 8.78
CA SER A 599 -22.12 -5.18 9.16
C SER A 599 -22.37 -4.19 8.02
N LEU A 600 -21.33 -3.81 7.27
CA LEU A 600 -21.45 -2.87 6.16
C LEU A 600 -22.20 -3.49 4.97
N LEU A 601 -22.00 -4.77 4.68
CA LEU A 601 -22.75 -5.46 3.64
C LEU A 601 -24.24 -5.54 3.98
N ALA A 602 -24.58 -5.94 5.21
CA ALA A 602 -25.97 -6.03 5.65
C ALA A 602 -26.70 -4.68 5.59
N SER A 603 -26.02 -3.59 5.95
CA SER A 603 -26.62 -2.25 5.98
C SER A 603 -26.66 -1.56 4.61
N ARG A 604 -25.57 -1.62 3.81
CA ARG A 604 -25.46 -0.87 2.55
C ARG A 604 -25.97 -1.64 1.33
N LEU A 605 -25.70 -2.94 1.27
CA LEU A 605 -26.13 -3.78 0.15
C LEU A 605 -27.43 -4.53 0.45
N GLN A 606 -27.97 -4.38 1.67
CA GLN A 606 -29.23 -5.01 2.11
C GLN A 606 -29.21 -6.54 1.92
N VAL A 607 -28.03 -7.14 2.09
CA VAL A 607 -27.84 -8.60 2.00
C VAL A 607 -28.04 -9.27 3.36
N THR A 608 -28.38 -10.56 3.34
CA THR A 608 -28.51 -11.36 4.57
C THR A 608 -27.27 -12.24 4.72
N ILE A 609 -26.41 -11.94 5.71
CA ILE A 609 -25.22 -12.73 6.04
C ILE A 609 -25.61 -14.15 6.47
N ARG A 610 -24.83 -15.16 6.05
CA ARG A 610 -25.10 -16.59 6.27
C ARG A 610 -23.93 -17.31 6.95
#